data_AF-A0AAE3YTT3-F1
#
_entry.id   AF-A0AAE3YTT3-F1
#
_cell.length_a   1.000
_cell.length_b   1.000
_cell.length_c   1.000
_cell.angle_alpha   90.00
_cell.angle_beta   90.00
_cell.angle_gamma   90.00
#
_symmetry.space_group_name_H-M   'P 1'
#
loop_
_entity.id
_entity.type
_entity.pdbx_description
1 polymer ?
#
loop_
_entity_poly.entity_id
_entity_poly.type
_entity_poly.pdbx_seq_one_letter_code
_entity_poly.pdbx_strand_id
1 'polypeptide(L)'
;MTTNVLLGVYPDVFTAGSAFAGVPFGCFATTNGSEWNSDCANGLITKTPQQWGDLVRNAYPGYTGPRPRMQTWHGTNDETLKYPNFGEQIKQWTNVHGLSQTPSYTDTPRSGYTRTRYGGTGDQAPVEAISMSGVSHNLPVDAAAAIRFLGLDTTTPTTATPTPTPTGTATPAPTGACRVTYTVSSWSAGLTASVAITNTGTATVDGWTLAFTLPSGQTVTNSWNATITPASGALSARNVSYNGTLAGGATQTFGFQATHTGDAAKPAAFALNGTTCSVA
;
A
#
# COMPACT_ATOMS: atom_id res chain seq x y z
N MET A 1 -1.27 -4.82 -11.84
CA MET A 1 -1.31 -4.55 -13.30
C MET A 1 -1.62 -3.09 -13.66
N THR A 2 -2.69 -2.50 -13.10
CA THR A 2 -3.24 -1.20 -13.52
C THR A 2 -2.30 0.00 -13.35
N THR A 3 -1.39 -0.01 -12.37
CA THR A 3 -0.47 1.12 -12.10
C THR A 3 0.36 1.51 -13.32
N ASN A 4 1.04 0.55 -13.97
CA ASN A 4 1.86 0.83 -15.16
C ASN A 4 1.04 1.53 -16.26
N VAL A 5 -0.19 1.05 -16.48
CA VAL A 5 -1.13 1.62 -17.46
C VAL A 5 -1.47 3.06 -17.09
N LEU A 6 -1.95 3.31 -15.87
CA LEU A 6 -2.35 4.64 -15.41
C LEU A 6 -1.22 5.67 -15.52
N LEU A 7 0.00 5.31 -15.09
CA LEU A 7 1.15 6.21 -15.18
C LEU A 7 1.57 6.48 -16.64
N GLY A 8 1.30 5.55 -17.56
CA GLY A 8 1.60 5.73 -18.98
C GLY A 8 0.57 6.58 -19.72
N VAL A 9 -0.72 6.35 -19.48
CA VAL A 9 -1.83 7.06 -20.15
C VAL A 9 -2.22 8.38 -19.48
N TYR A 10 -1.86 8.62 -18.21
CA TYR A 10 -2.18 9.88 -17.51
C TYR A 10 -0.95 10.47 -16.81
N PRO A 11 0.14 10.76 -17.55
CA PRO A 11 1.39 11.24 -16.97
C PRO A 11 1.29 12.67 -16.40
N ASP A 12 0.25 13.41 -16.76
CA ASP A 12 -0.13 14.74 -16.27
C ASP A 12 -0.90 14.70 -14.95
N VAL A 13 -1.51 13.56 -14.60
CA VAL A 13 -2.30 13.38 -13.38
C VAL A 13 -1.47 12.81 -12.24
N PHE A 14 -0.62 11.82 -12.53
CA PHE A 14 0.14 11.10 -11.51
C PHE A 14 1.58 11.60 -11.42
N THR A 15 2.09 11.82 -10.20
CA THR A 15 3.51 12.15 -9.99
C THR A 15 4.37 10.90 -9.76
N ALA A 16 3.78 9.84 -9.21
CA ALA A 16 4.45 8.57 -8.97
C ALA A 16 3.43 7.43 -8.80
N GLY A 17 3.89 6.18 -8.91
CA GLY A 17 3.07 5.01 -8.58
C GLY A 17 3.90 3.78 -8.22
N SER A 18 3.27 2.87 -7.48
CA SER A 18 3.86 1.60 -7.04
C SER A 18 3.06 0.42 -7.63
N ALA A 19 3.75 -0.48 -8.33
CA ALA A 19 3.17 -1.71 -8.87
C ALA A 19 3.65 -2.92 -8.06
N PHE A 20 2.71 -3.70 -7.55
CA PHE A 20 2.96 -4.97 -6.87
C PHE A 20 2.60 -6.10 -7.81
N ALA A 21 3.57 -6.99 -8.09
CA ALA A 21 3.48 -8.06 -9.07
C ALA A 21 2.96 -7.48 -10.40
N GLY A 22 3.75 -6.59 -10.98
CA GLY A 22 3.41 -5.85 -12.19
C GLY A 22 3.93 -6.51 -13.46
N VAL A 23 3.50 -5.96 -14.59
CA VAL A 23 4.12 -6.18 -15.90
C VAL A 23 4.26 -4.83 -16.60
N PRO A 24 5.12 -4.72 -17.64
CA PRO A 24 5.28 -3.48 -18.38
C PRO A 24 3.96 -2.95 -18.95
N PHE A 25 3.84 -1.62 -19.08
CA PHE A 25 2.81 -0.97 -19.88
C PHE A 25 2.74 -1.60 -21.27
N GLY A 26 1.52 -1.93 -21.71
CA GLY A 26 1.26 -2.51 -23.03
C GLY A 26 1.61 -4.00 -23.15
N CYS A 27 2.15 -4.64 -22.11
CA CYS A 27 2.51 -6.07 -22.17
C CYS A 27 1.27 -6.96 -22.33
N PHE A 28 0.16 -6.62 -21.68
CA PHE A 28 -1.12 -7.34 -21.82
C PHE A 28 -1.97 -6.90 -23.02
N ALA A 29 -1.48 -5.99 -23.86
CA ALA A 29 -2.24 -5.58 -25.04
C ALA A 29 -2.51 -6.79 -25.93
N THR A 30 -3.76 -6.93 -26.36
CA THR A 30 -4.21 -7.94 -27.32
C THR A 30 -4.95 -7.26 -28.47
N THR A 31 -5.05 -7.94 -29.60
CA THR A 31 -5.80 -7.45 -30.78
C THR A 31 -7.21 -8.04 -30.88
N ASN A 32 -7.55 -8.98 -29.99
CA ASN A 32 -8.82 -9.71 -29.98
C ASN A 32 -9.78 -9.28 -28.87
N GLY A 33 -9.45 -8.21 -28.13
CA GLY A 33 -10.25 -7.71 -27.01
C GLY A 33 -10.11 -8.50 -25.72
N SER A 34 -9.23 -9.50 -25.65
CA SER A 34 -8.91 -10.22 -24.42
C SER A 34 -8.16 -9.31 -23.44
N GLU A 35 -8.59 -9.30 -22.18
CA GLU A 35 -7.87 -8.64 -21.10
C GLU A 35 -6.68 -9.47 -20.58
N TRP A 36 -6.50 -10.69 -21.11
CA TRP A 36 -5.43 -11.62 -20.74
C TRP A 36 -4.47 -11.90 -21.90
N ASN A 37 -3.17 -11.82 -21.64
CA ASN A 37 -2.10 -12.22 -22.55
C ASN A 37 -1.16 -13.22 -21.86
N SER A 38 -1.23 -14.48 -22.27
CA SER A 38 -0.45 -15.57 -21.65
C SER A 38 1.06 -15.42 -21.84
N ASP A 39 1.52 -14.90 -22.98
CA ASP A 39 2.96 -14.69 -23.21
C ASP A 39 3.49 -13.62 -22.26
N CYS A 40 2.72 -12.56 -22.03
CA CYS A 40 3.07 -11.56 -21.03
C CYS A 40 3.06 -12.13 -19.61
N ALA A 41 1.98 -12.83 -19.21
CA ALA A 41 1.87 -13.43 -17.89
C ALA A 41 3.05 -14.39 -17.61
N ASN A 42 3.46 -15.16 -18.62
CA ASN A 42 4.60 -16.08 -18.50
C ASN A 42 5.98 -15.43 -18.67
N GLY A 43 6.05 -14.10 -18.86
CA GLY A 43 7.31 -13.37 -19.00
C GLY A 43 8.06 -13.66 -20.29
N LEU A 44 7.35 -14.08 -21.34
CA LEU A 44 7.89 -14.45 -22.65
C LEU A 44 8.02 -13.24 -23.59
N ILE A 45 7.32 -12.14 -23.30
CA ILE A 45 7.45 -10.89 -24.05
C ILE A 45 8.68 -10.13 -23.55
N THR A 46 9.74 -10.15 -24.35
CA THR A 46 10.95 -9.36 -24.12
C THR A 46 11.07 -8.25 -25.16
N LYS A 47 11.41 -7.03 -24.73
CA LYS A 47 11.69 -5.91 -25.64
C LYS A 47 12.96 -5.16 -25.21
N THR A 48 13.48 -4.31 -26.10
CA THR A 48 14.53 -3.36 -25.73
C THR A 48 13.95 -2.27 -24.80
N PRO A 49 14.79 -1.61 -23.98
CA PRO A 49 14.33 -0.47 -23.17
C PRO A 49 13.62 0.59 -24.01
N GLN A 50 14.14 0.91 -25.21
CA GLN A 50 13.55 1.87 -26.15
C GLN A 50 12.15 1.44 -26.58
N GLN A 51 11.98 0.19 -27.04
CA GLN A 51 10.68 -0.32 -27.46
C GLN A 51 9.65 -0.27 -26.33
N TRP A 52 10.05 -0.57 -25.09
CA TRP A 52 9.16 -0.46 -23.95
C TRP A 52 8.82 0.99 -23.58
N GLY A 53 9.81 1.89 -23.61
CA GLY A 53 9.62 3.29 -23.30
C GLY A 53 8.78 4.01 -24.35
N ASP A 54 8.91 3.64 -25.62
CA ASP A 54 8.13 4.20 -26.72
C ASP A 54 6.64 3.85 -26.59
N LEU A 55 6.30 2.63 -26.13
CA LEU A 55 4.91 2.28 -25.84
C LEU A 55 4.28 3.22 -24.80
N VAL A 56 5.02 3.58 -23.74
CA VAL A 56 4.57 4.52 -22.71
C VAL A 56 4.48 5.95 -23.25
N ARG A 57 5.47 6.39 -24.04
CA ARG A 57 5.47 7.75 -24.60
C ARG A 57 4.35 7.96 -25.60
N ASN A 58 4.07 6.95 -26.44
CA ASN A 58 3.01 7.00 -27.44
C ASN A 58 1.59 6.90 -26.86
N ALA A 59 1.45 6.51 -25.58
CA ALA A 59 0.15 6.44 -24.92
C ALA A 59 -0.47 7.82 -24.63
N TYR A 60 0.35 8.89 -24.59
CA TYR A 60 -0.09 10.27 -24.47
C TYR A 60 0.74 11.16 -25.41
N PRO A 61 0.40 11.21 -26.71
CA PRO A 61 1.18 11.92 -27.72
C PRO A 61 1.35 13.41 -27.41
N GLY A 62 2.55 13.94 -27.61
CA GLY A 62 2.85 15.37 -27.44
C GLY A 62 3.14 15.81 -25.99
N TYR A 63 3.03 14.93 -25.00
CA TYR A 63 3.39 15.28 -23.61
C TYR A 63 4.90 15.41 -23.43
N THR A 64 5.34 16.60 -23.04
CA THR A 64 6.74 16.96 -22.76
C THR A 64 7.01 17.24 -21.28
N GLY A 65 5.99 17.11 -20.43
CA GLY A 65 6.09 17.31 -18.99
C GLY A 65 6.83 16.18 -18.26
N PRO A 66 7.02 16.30 -16.93
CA PRO A 66 7.66 15.27 -16.13
C PRO A 66 6.88 13.96 -16.19
N ARG A 67 7.59 12.83 -16.31
CA ARG A 67 6.98 11.50 -16.26
C ARG A 67 6.84 11.03 -14.81
N PRO A 68 5.81 10.24 -14.48
CA PRO A 68 5.64 9.75 -13.11
C PRO A 68 6.80 8.85 -12.70
N ARG A 69 7.24 8.95 -11.44
CA ARG A 69 8.22 8.02 -10.86
C ARG A 69 7.60 6.63 -10.70
N MET A 70 8.39 5.58 -10.87
CA MET A 70 7.88 4.20 -10.83
C MET A 70 8.59 3.36 -9.77
N GLN A 71 7.79 2.75 -8.88
CA GLN A 71 8.25 1.69 -8.00
C GLN A 71 7.65 0.34 -8.44
N THR A 72 8.46 -0.69 -8.55
CA THR A 72 7.99 -2.05 -8.88
C THR A 72 8.43 -3.05 -7.82
N TRP A 73 7.52 -3.93 -7.41
CA TRP A 73 7.73 -5.00 -6.45
C TRP A 73 7.42 -6.34 -7.10
N HIS A 74 8.31 -7.33 -6.94
CA HIS A 74 8.10 -8.64 -7.56
C HIS A 74 8.69 -9.79 -6.74
N GLY A 75 7.90 -10.85 -6.56
CA GLY A 75 8.38 -12.10 -5.99
C GLY A 75 9.16 -12.91 -7.01
N THR A 76 10.30 -13.49 -6.62
CA THR A 76 11.10 -14.30 -7.57
C THR A 76 10.46 -15.64 -7.91
N ASN A 77 9.45 -16.08 -7.14
CA ASN A 77 8.69 -17.30 -7.37
C ASN A 77 7.24 -17.00 -7.80
N ASP A 78 6.98 -15.81 -8.35
CA ASP A 78 5.65 -15.43 -8.83
C ASP A 78 5.14 -16.44 -9.88
N GLU A 79 4.05 -17.13 -9.51
CA GLU A 79 3.44 -18.20 -10.26
C GLU A 79 2.45 -17.70 -11.32
N THR A 80 1.99 -16.45 -11.22
CA THR A 80 0.94 -15.85 -12.05
C THR A 80 1.52 -14.89 -13.08
N LEU A 81 2.38 -13.97 -12.65
CA LEU A 81 3.10 -13.01 -13.49
C LEU A 81 4.59 -13.24 -13.32
N LYS A 82 5.17 -14.08 -14.17
CA LYS A 82 6.52 -14.62 -13.97
C LYS A 82 7.57 -13.52 -13.82
N TYR A 83 8.57 -13.79 -12.98
CA TYR A 83 9.64 -12.86 -12.61
C TYR A 83 10.37 -12.14 -13.76
N PRO A 84 10.51 -12.67 -15.00
CA PRO A 84 11.09 -11.89 -16.11
C PRO A 84 10.41 -10.53 -16.33
N ASN A 85 9.11 -10.42 -16.03
CA ASN A 85 8.36 -9.16 -16.09
C ASN A 85 8.93 -8.05 -15.19
N PHE A 86 9.61 -8.40 -14.09
CA PHE A 86 10.30 -7.44 -13.23
C PHE A 86 11.43 -6.73 -14.00
N GLY A 87 12.25 -7.50 -14.71
CA GLY A 87 13.33 -6.96 -15.55
C GLY A 87 12.79 -6.10 -16.70
N GLU A 88 11.70 -6.53 -17.35
CA GLU A 88 11.09 -5.74 -18.41
C GLU A 88 10.49 -4.41 -17.91
N GLN A 89 9.92 -4.38 -16.70
CA GLN A 89 9.46 -3.12 -16.08
C GLN A 89 10.63 -2.19 -15.78
N ILE A 90 11.76 -2.71 -15.28
CA ILE A 90 12.97 -1.91 -15.06
C ILE A 90 13.43 -1.30 -16.39
N LYS A 91 13.54 -2.09 -17.46
CA LYS A 91 13.89 -1.60 -18.81
C LYS A 91 12.97 -0.48 -19.27
N GLN A 92 11.66 -0.68 -19.13
CA GLN A 92 10.66 0.28 -19.54
C GLN A 92 10.84 1.63 -18.83
N TRP A 93 10.79 1.63 -17.50
CA TRP A 93 10.71 2.87 -16.75
C TRP A 93 12.03 3.61 -16.68
N THR A 94 13.16 2.91 -16.66
CA THR A 94 14.46 3.56 -16.82
C THR A 94 14.58 4.23 -18.19
N ASN A 95 14.08 3.63 -19.28
CA ASN A 95 14.08 4.29 -20.59
C ASN A 95 13.09 5.46 -20.69
N VAL A 96 11.91 5.35 -20.06
CA VAL A 96 10.94 6.47 -19.96
C VAL A 96 11.59 7.70 -19.35
N HIS A 97 12.42 7.50 -18.33
CA HIS A 97 13.16 8.55 -17.61
C HIS A 97 14.55 8.86 -18.20
N GLY A 98 14.98 8.21 -19.29
CA GLY A 98 16.30 8.43 -19.89
C GLY A 98 17.50 8.00 -19.03
N LEU A 99 17.31 6.97 -18.19
CA LEU A 99 18.27 6.52 -17.19
C LEU A 99 19.11 5.31 -17.66
N SER A 100 20.25 5.11 -17.01
CA SER A 100 21.05 3.89 -17.15
C SER A 100 20.29 2.65 -16.70
N GLN A 101 20.57 1.50 -17.34
CA GLN A 101 20.11 0.19 -16.89
C GLN A 101 20.90 -0.34 -15.68
N THR A 102 22.03 0.31 -15.34
CA THR A 102 22.80 0.01 -14.14
C THR A 102 22.24 0.84 -12.98
N PRO A 103 21.92 0.22 -11.83
CA PRO A 103 21.40 0.95 -10.69
C PRO A 103 22.44 1.90 -10.12
N SER A 104 21.96 3.07 -9.69
CA SER A 104 22.73 4.07 -8.95
C SER A 104 22.95 3.66 -7.50
N TYR A 105 22.07 2.82 -6.95
CA TYR A 105 22.17 2.27 -5.60
C TYR A 105 21.49 0.90 -5.54
N THR A 106 22.09 -0.01 -4.77
CA THR A 106 21.54 -1.34 -4.49
C THR A 106 21.71 -1.65 -3.02
N ASP A 107 20.64 -2.12 -2.37
CA ASP A 107 20.65 -2.52 -0.97
C ASP A 107 19.67 -3.66 -0.66
N THR A 108 19.67 -4.07 0.61
CA THR A 108 18.84 -5.14 1.15
C THR A 108 18.04 -4.58 2.33
N PRO A 109 16.87 -3.95 2.09
CA PRO A 109 16.09 -3.29 3.14
C PRO A 109 15.50 -4.28 4.15
N ARG A 110 15.36 -5.54 3.75
CA ARG A 110 14.92 -6.66 4.58
C ARG A 110 15.59 -7.94 4.09
N SER A 111 15.80 -8.90 4.99
CA SER A 111 16.29 -10.23 4.59
C SER A 111 15.44 -10.83 3.47
N GLY A 112 16.10 -11.28 2.40
CA GLY A 112 15.46 -11.81 1.20
C GLY A 112 14.98 -10.76 0.19
N TYR A 113 15.21 -9.46 0.42
CA TYR A 113 14.80 -8.39 -0.48
C TYR A 113 16.02 -7.77 -1.13
N THR A 114 15.97 -7.55 -2.44
CA THR A 114 16.97 -6.73 -3.15
C THR A 114 16.26 -5.52 -3.71
N ARG A 115 16.72 -4.33 -3.33
CA ARG A 115 16.19 -3.08 -3.86
C ARG A 115 17.26 -2.40 -4.70
N THR A 116 16.87 -1.94 -5.88
CA THR A 116 17.69 -1.15 -6.79
C THR A 116 17.02 0.19 -7.09
N ARG A 117 17.83 1.24 -7.17
CA ARG A 117 17.39 2.60 -7.52
C ARG A 117 18.15 3.11 -8.72
N TYR A 118 17.45 3.77 -9.63
CA TYR A 118 18.01 4.29 -10.88
C TYR A 118 17.75 5.79 -10.98
N GLY A 119 18.77 6.54 -11.40
CA GLY A 119 18.68 8.00 -11.53
C GLY A 119 18.70 8.75 -10.20
N GLY A 120 18.92 8.06 -9.09
CA GLY A 120 19.00 8.61 -7.74
C GLY A 120 19.31 7.52 -6.71
N THR A 121 19.74 7.92 -5.53
CA THR A 121 20.10 7.01 -4.43
C THR A 121 19.12 7.10 -3.24
N GLY A 122 18.37 8.19 -3.13
CA GLY A 122 17.39 8.43 -2.06
C GLY A 122 15.99 7.87 -2.36
N ASP A 123 15.07 8.03 -1.41
CA ASP A 123 13.71 7.46 -1.45
C ASP A 123 12.83 8.05 -2.58
N GLN A 124 13.27 9.17 -3.18
CA GLN A 124 12.61 9.83 -4.30
C GLN A 124 13.25 9.51 -5.66
N ALA A 125 14.03 8.43 -5.77
CA ALA A 125 14.61 8.01 -7.05
C ALA A 125 13.52 7.90 -8.14
N PRO A 126 13.81 8.28 -9.40
CA PRO A 126 12.81 8.19 -10.48
C PRO A 126 12.29 6.77 -10.72
N VAL A 127 13.16 5.77 -10.57
CA VAL A 127 12.77 4.35 -10.65
C VAL A 127 13.36 3.60 -9.47
N GLU A 128 12.51 2.84 -8.77
CA GLU A 128 12.90 1.92 -7.71
C GLU A 128 12.32 0.53 -8.00
N ALA A 129 13.13 -0.51 -7.86
CA ALA A 129 12.71 -1.88 -8.12
C ALA A 129 13.10 -2.78 -6.97
N ILE A 130 12.15 -3.55 -6.44
CA ILE A 130 12.33 -4.44 -5.30
C ILE A 130 11.97 -5.87 -5.70
N SER A 131 12.95 -6.77 -5.63
CA SER A 131 12.73 -8.21 -5.77
C SER A 131 12.72 -8.89 -4.40
N MET A 132 11.86 -9.90 -4.26
CA MET A 132 11.68 -10.67 -3.03
C MET A 132 11.93 -12.15 -3.28
N SER A 133 13.04 -12.64 -2.75
CA SER A 133 13.50 -14.02 -2.90
C SER A 133 12.46 -15.01 -2.34
N GLY A 134 12.03 -15.94 -3.19
CA GLY A 134 11.12 -17.04 -2.84
C GLY A 134 9.65 -16.64 -2.68
N VAL A 135 9.29 -15.37 -2.90
CA VAL A 135 7.92 -14.88 -2.74
C VAL A 135 7.08 -15.16 -3.99
N SER A 136 5.82 -15.55 -3.78
CA SER A 136 4.80 -15.85 -4.80
C SER A 136 4.16 -14.59 -5.39
N HIS A 137 3.13 -14.72 -6.22
CA HIS A 137 2.38 -13.57 -6.79
C HIS A 137 1.77 -12.66 -5.72
N ASN A 138 1.28 -13.24 -4.63
CA ASN A 138 0.65 -12.53 -3.52
C ASN A 138 1.71 -11.92 -2.60
N LEU A 139 2.26 -10.79 -3.03
CA LEU A 139 3.36 -10.11 -2.33
C LEU A 139 2.94 -9.62 -0.94
N PRO A 140 3.80 -9.75 0.08
CA PRO A 140 3.63 -9.00 1.32
C PRO A 140 3.80 -7.51 1.03
N VAL A 141 2.72 -6.74 1.14
CA VAL A 141 2.73 -5.30 0.83
C VAL A 141 3.46 -4.52 1.92
N ASP A 142 4.57 -3.87 1.57
CA ASP A 142 5.22 -2.84 2.39
C ASP A 142 4.67 -1.46 2.01
N ALA A 143 3.52 -1.12 2.61
CA ALA A 143 2.84 0.14 2.35
C ALA A 143 3.68 1.35 2.77
N ALA A 144 4.50 1.22 3.82
CA ALA A 144 5.35 2.32 4.28
C ALA A 144 6.43 2.64 3.24
N ALA A 145 7.09 1.63 2.68
CA ALA A 145 8.04 1.82 1.59
C ALA A 145 7.40 2.42 0.33
N ALA A 146 6.17 2.02 0.00
CA ALA A 146 5.42 2.64 -1.09
C ALA A 146 5.08 4.12 -0.79
N ILE A 147 4.57 4.44 0.39
CA ILE A 147 4.25 5.82 0.80
C ILE A 147 5.48 6.72 0.77
N ARG A 148 6.63 6.23 1.29
CA ARG A 148 7.91 6.92 1.23
C ARG A 148 8.35 7.18 -0.21
N PHE A 149 8.26 6.16 -1.06
CA PHE A 149 8.55 6.32 -2.47
C PHE A 149 7.65 7.36 -3.11
N LEU A 150 6.35 7.38 -2.79
CA LEU A 150 5.41 8.36 -3.32
C LEU A 150 5.65 9.78 -2.77
N GLY A 151 6.51 9.96 -1.76
CA GLY A 151 6.79 11.24 -1.11
C GLY A 151 5.66 11.73 -0.21
N LEU A 152 4.73 10.84 0.13
CA LEU A 152 3.55 11.11 0.95
C LEU A 152 3.85 11.04 2.46
N ASP A 153 5.10 10.77 2.81
CA ASP A 153 5.64 10.76 4.18
C ASP A 153 6.36 12.08 4.53
N THR A 154 6.63 12.95 3.55
CA THR A 154 7.25 14.25 3.79
C THR A 154 6.19 15.32 4.07
N THR A 155 6.18 15.86 5.29
CA THR A 155 5.47 17.10 5.60
C THR A 155 6.30 18.27 5.09
N THR A 156 6.39 18.45 3.77
CA THR A 156 7.07 19.64 3.24
C THR A 156 6.16 20.85 3.46
N PRO A 157 6.53 21.85 4.28
CA PRO A 157 5.74 23.05 4.48
C PRO A 157 5.80 23.85 3.18
N THR A 158 4.67 24.14 2.55
CA THR A 158 4.63 25.13 1.48
C THR A 158 4.96 26.49 2.07
N THR A 159 6.06 27.07 1.58
CA THR A 159 6.62 28.37 1.96
C THR A 159 5.58 29.48 1.84
N ALA A 160 5.13 30.02 2.98
CA ALA A 160 4.60 31.37 3.09
C ALA A 160 5.63 32.23 3.85
N THR A 161 6.04 33.35 3.25
CA THR A 161 6.96 34.38 3.79
C THR A 161 6.39 35.02 5.08
N PRO A 162 7.22 35.49 6.03
CA PRO A 162 7.04 35.24 7.46
C PRO A 162 6.21 36.30 8.20
N THR A 163 5.65 35.90 9.35
CA THR A 163 5.21 36.80 10.43
C THR A 163 5.77 36.23 11.74
N PRO A 164 6.37 37.04 12.64
CA PRO A 164 7.11 36.51 13.78
C PRO A 164 6.18 35.96 14.88
N THR A 165 6.58 34.77 15.38
CA THR A 165 6.50 34.14 16.72
C THR A 165 5.32 34.47 17.65
N PRO A 166 4.71 33.45 18.31
CA PRO A 166 5.18 33.16 19.66
C PRO A 166 5.43 31.67 19.96
N THR A 167 6.41 31.44 20.82
CA THR A 167 6.75 30.17 21.46
C THR A 167 5.53 29.56 22.15
N GLY A 168 5.10 28.38 21.71
CA GLY A 168 3.97 27.65 22.29
C GLY A 168 4.45 26.50 23.17
N THR A 169 4.18 26.62 24.47
CA THR A 169 4.29 25.61 25.52
C THR A 169 3.58 24.30 25.14
N ALA A 170 4.17 23.16 25.50
CA ALA A 170 3.61 21.83 25.26
C ALA A 170 2.24 21.65 25.95
N THR A 171 1.19 21.49 25.16
CA THR A 171 -0.15 21.09 25.61
C THR A 171 -0.18 19.58 25.86
N PRO A 172 -0.85 19.07 26.92
CA PRO A 172 -0.98 17.63 27.15
C PRO A 172 -1.77 16.99 26.01
N ALA A 173 -1.33 15.81 25.54
CA ALA A 173 -2.06 15.02 24.56
C ALA A 173 -3.49 14.73 25.05
N PRO A 174 -4.53 14.90 24.22
CA PRO A 174 -5.90 14.63 24.63
C PRO A 174 -6.07 13.15 24.97
N THR A 175 -6.87 12.88 26.01
CA THR A 175 -7.41 11.55 26.30
C THR A 175 -8.14 11.03 25.06
N GLY A 176 -7.53 10.07 24.36
CA GLY A 176 -8.03 9.56 23.08
C GLY A 176 -7.03 9.68 21.94
N ALA A 177 -5.82 9.14 22.10
CA ALA A 177 -4.80 9.08 21.05
C ALA A 177 -5.17 8.16 19.87
N CYS A 178 -6.42 7.71 19.78
CA CYS A 178 -6.94 6.96 18.64
C CYS A 178 -8.41 7.32 18.33
N ARG A 179 -8.78 7.10 17.07
CA ARG A 179 -10.14 7.18 16.54
C ARG A 179 -10.46 5.89 15.80
N VAL A 180 -11.64 5.32 16.03
CA VAL A 180 -12.10 4.09 15.37
C VAL A 180 -13.30 4.39 14.48
N THR A 181 -13.21 3.98 13.22
CA THR A 181 -14.37 3.89 12.31
C THR A 181 -14.78 2.43 12.20
N TYR A 182 -16.08 2.16 12.32
CA TYR A 182 -16.63 0.81 12.25
C TYR A 182 -17.83 0.78 11.31
N THR A 183 -17.71 0.05 10.20
CA THR A 183 -18.76 -0.09 9.19
C THR A 183 -19.26 -1.52 9.13
N VAL A 184 -20.58 -1.70 9.13
CA VAL A 184 -21.24 -3.01 9.06
C VAL A 184 -21.96 -3.18 7.73
N SER A 185 -21.81 -4.35 7.14
CA SER A 185 -22.72 -4.89 6.15
C SER A 185 -23.33 -6.18 6.71
N SER A 186 -24.65 -6.25 6.86
CA SER A 186 -25.34 -7.39 7.48
C SER A 186 -26.39 -7.99 6.55
N TRP A 187 -26.60 -9.29 6.67
CA TRP A 187 -27.61 -10.05 5.92
C TRP A 187 -28.12 -11.21 6.76
N SER A 188 -29.42 -11.49 6.72
CA SER A 188 -30.02 -12.62 7.44
C SER A 188 -29.53 -12.73 8.90
N ALA A 189 -28.69 -13.72 9.22
CA ALA A 189 -28.07 -13.94 10.53
C ALA A 189 -26.53 -13.78 10.51
N GLY A 190 -25.99 -13.10 9.50
CA GLY A 190 -24.57 -12.88 9.27
C GLY A 190 -24.24 -11.41 9.07
N LEU A 191 -23.01 -11.02 9.42
CA LEU A 191 -22.48 -9.70 9.17
C LEU A 191 -21.01 -9.75 8.80
N THR A 192 -20.57 -8.70 8.12
CA THR A 192 -19.16 -8.34 7.96
C THR A 192 -18.93 -6.95 8.53
N ALA A 193 -17.89 -6.83 9.33
CA ALA A 193 -17.43 -5.58 9.89
C ALA A 193 -16.07 -5.21 9.29
N SER A 194 -15.92 -3.94 8.91
CA SER A 194 -14.63 -3.33 8.62
C SER A 194 -14.33 -2.29 9.70
N VAL A 195 -13.14 -2.39 10.27
CA VAL A 195 -12.69 -1.57 11.40
C VAL A 195 -11.41 -0.86 11.03
N ALA A 196 -11.42 0.47 11.09
CA ALA A 196 -10.27 1.31 10.85
C ALA A 196 -9.84 1.98 12.15
N ILE A 197 -8.61 1.72 12.58
CA ILE A 197 -7.97 2.30 13.78
C ILE A 197 -7.04 3.41 13.30
N THR A 198 -7.41 4.66 13.56
CA THR A 198 -6.53 5.82 13.34
C THR A 198 -5.81 6.17 14.63
N ASN A 199 -4.49 6.25 14.63
CA ASN A 199 -3.74 6.84 15.74
C ASN A 199 -3.78 8.36 15.58
N THR A 200 -4.45 9.05 16.49
CA THR A 200 -4.57 10.52 16.49
C THR A 200 -3.49 11.19 17.34
N GLY A 201 -2.68 10.40 18.05
CA GLY A 201 -1.49 10.86 18.76
C GLY A 201 -0.29 11.04 17.84
N THR A 202 0.83 11.45 18.44
CA THR A 202 2.11 11.67 17.74
C THR A 202 3.09 10.51 17.93
N ALA A 203 2.91 9.69 18.97
CA ALA A 203 3.75 8.53 19.22
C ALA A 203 3.33 7.34 18.33
N THR A 204 4.31 6.69 17.72
CA THR A 204 4.08 5.43 16.99
C THR A 204 3.67 4.32 17.95
N VAL A 205 2.64 3.58 17.56
CA VAL A 205 2.24 2.35 18.24
C VAL A 205 2.89 1.17 17.52
N ASP A 206 3.78 0.47 18.21
CA ASP A 206 4.43 -0.75 17.70
C ASP A 206 3.78 -1.98 18.32
N GLY A 207 2.93 -2.64 17.53
CA GLY A 207 2.06 -3.73 17.95
C GLY A 207 0.77 -3.18 18.53
N TRP A 208 -0.27 -3.08 17.71
CA TRP A 208 -1.59 -2.67 18.15
C TRP A 208 -2.46 -3.87 18.56
N THR A 209 -3.19 -3.66 19.64
CA THR A 209 -4.31 -4.49 20.10
C THR A 209 -5.50 -3.58 20.34
N LEU A 210 -6.60 -3.84 19.65
CA LEU A 210 -7.86 -3.14 19.83
C LEU A 210 -8.81 -3.99 20.67
N ALA A 211 -9.20 -3.49 21.84
CA ALA A 211 -10.18 -4.10 22.71
C ALA A 211 -11.57 -3.48 22.48
N PHE A 212 -12.60 -4.31 22.36
CA PHE A 212 -14.00 -3.89 22.25
C PHE A 212 -14.95 -5.04 22.59
N THR A 213 -16.19 -4.71 22.96
CA THR A 213 -17.21 -5.71 23.29
C THR A 213 -18.22 -5.81 22.16
N LEU A 214 -18.39 -7.00 21.58
CA LEU A 214 -19.47 -7.24 20.63
C LEU A 214 -20.84 -7.20 21.34
N PRO A 215 -21.89 -6.67 20.69
CA PRO A 215 -23.25 -6.83 21.16
C PRO A 215 -23.62 -8.30 21.41
N SER A 216 -24.49 -8.53 22.39
CA SER A 216 -24.95 -9.87 22.74
C SER A 216 -25.60 -10.55 21.53
N GLY A 217 -25.30 -11.84 21.35
CA GLY A 217 -25.81 -12.61 20.21
C GLY A 217 -24.92 -12.55 18.96
N GLN A 218 -23.85 -11.74 18.93
CA GLN A 218 -22.85 -11.77 17.87
C GLN A 218 -21.70 -12.76 18.16
N THR A 219 -21.21 -13.48 17.15
CA THR A 219 -20.03 -14.37 17.27
C THR A 219 -19.18 -14.32 16.00
N VAL A 220 -17.91 -13.96 16.13
CA VAL A 220 -16.93 -13.94 15.04
C VAL A 220 -16.69 -15.34 14.50
N THR A 221 -16.79 -15.52 13.19
CA THR A 221 -16.56 -16.79 12.48
C THR A 221 -15.25 -16.79 11.70
N ASN A 222 -14.80 -15.64 11.23
CA ASN A 222 -13.55 -15.48 10.49
C ASN A 222 -13.02 -14.04 10.60
N SER A 223 -11.71 -13.84 10.52
CA SER A 223 -11.09 -12.52 10.52
C SER A 223 -9.95 -12.41 9.53
N TRP A 224 -9.64 -11.19 9.08
CA TRP A 224 -8.49 -10.89 8.23
C TRP A 224 -7.80 -9.63 8.73
N ASN A 225 -6.49 -9.55 8.46
CA ASN A 225 -5.59 -8.49 8.93
C ASN A 225 -5.57 -8.31 10.47
N ALA A 226 -6.17 -9.21 11.23
CA ALA A 226 -6.13 -9.26 12.68
C ALA A 226 -6.42 -10.68 13.18
N THR A 227 -5.78 -11.06 14.27
CA THR A 227 -6.20 -12.23 15.05
C THR A 227 -7.16 -11.75 16.13
N ILE A 228 -8.38 -12.28 16.16
CA ILE A 228 -9.41 -11.90 17.12
C ILE A 228 -9.62 -13.02 18.12
N THR A 229 -9.49 -12.72 19.42
CA THR A 229 -9.80 -13.66 20.50
C THR A 229 -10.44 -12.93 21.69
N PRO A 230 -11.41 -13.56 22.39
CA PRO A 230 -12.22 -14.71 21.98
C PRO A 230 -13.14 -14.40 20.78
N ALA A 231 -14.09 -15.28 20.45
CA ALA A 231 -15.00 -15.07 19.31
C ALA A 231 -16.28 -14.28 19.65
N SER A 232 -16.62 -14.11 20.93
CA SER A 232 -17.80 -13.35 21.37
C SER A 232 -17.55 -12.64 22.71
N GLY A 233 -18.41 -11.67 23.05
CA GLY A 233 -18.28 -10.87 24.27
C GLY A 233 -17.16 -9.82 24.15
N ALA A 234 -16.30 -9.73 25.17
CA ALA A 234 -15.17 -8.81 25.19
C ALA A 234 -14.00 -9.37 24.36
N LEU A 235 -13.70 -8.73 23.23
CA LEU A 235 -12.73 -9.18 22.24
C LEU A 235 -11.43 -8.37 22.30
N SER A 236 -10.35 -9.01 21.88
CA SER A 236 -9.08 -8.40 21.52
C SER A 236 -8.75 -8.72 20.06
N ALA A 237 -8.76 -7.71 19.20
CA ALA A 237 -8.22 -7.79 17.86
C ALA A 237 -6.75 -7.37 17.89
N ARG A 238 -5.83 -8.30 17.64
CA ARG A 238 -4.39 -8.03 17.61
C ARG A 238 -3.89 -7.99 16.17
N ASN A 239 -2.97 -7.07 15.91
CA ASN A 239 -2.27 -6.99 14.64
C ASN A 239 -1.66 -8.35 14.24
N VAL A 240 -1.61 -8.59 12.93
CA VAL A 240 -0.80 -9.67 12.36
C VAL A 240 0.61 -9.15 12.07
N SER A 241 1.50 -10.04 11.66
CA SER A 241 2.94 -9.74 11.55
C SER A 241 3.28 -8.56 10.64
N TYR A 242 2.45 -8.25 9.64
CA TYR A 242 2.74 -7.22 8.65
C TYR A 242 2.09 -5.86 8.92
N ASN A 243 1.14 -5.75 9.85
CA ASN A 243 0.41 -4.49 10.09
C ASN A 243 0.54 -3.99 11.53
N GLY A 244 1.55 -4.43 12.27
CA GLY A 244 1.72 -4.09 13.69
C GLY A 244 2.04 -2.64 14.00
N THR A 245 2.71 -1.93 13.10
CA THR A 245 3.08 -0.53 13.32
C THR A 245 1.95 0.40 12.88
N LEU A 246 1.59 1.33 13.77
CA LEU A 246 0.60 2.37 13.58
C LEU A 246 1.19 3.71 14.04
N ALA A 247 1.86 4.40 13.11
CA ALA A 247 2.46 5.72 13.34
C ALA A 247 1.40 6.78 13.71
N GLY A 248 1.84 7.89 14.31
CA GLY A 248 0.96 9.03 14.56
C GLY A 248 0.29 9.54 13.28
N GLY A 249 -1.01 9.76 13.32
CA GLY A 249 -1.85 10.12 12.16
C GLY A 249 -2.19 8.95 11.21
N ALA A 250 -1.52 7.80 11.33
CA ALA A 250 -1.75 6.66 10.44
C ALA A 250 -3.04 5.91 10.79
N THR A 251 -3.52 5.11 9.84
CA THR A 251 -4.68 4.23 10.02
C THR A 251 -4.32 2.80 9.64
N GLN A 252 -4.73 1.84 10.47
CA GLN A 252 -4.70 0.42 10.14
C GLN A 252 -6.13 -0.12 10.06
N THR A 253 -6.36 -1.02 9.10
CA THR A 253 -7.69 -1.60 8.86
C THR A 253 -7.65 -3.11 8.98
N PHE A 254 -8.63 -3.65 9.70
CA PHE A 254 -8.93 -5.08 9.73
C PHE A 254 -10.43 -5.31 9.53
N GLY A 255 -10.80 -6.57 9.35
CA GLY A 255 -12.20 -6.94 9.27
C GLY A 255 -12.47 -8.35 9.75
N PHE A 256 -13.74 -8.63 9.95
CA PHE A 256 -14.20 -9.94 10.36
C PHE A 256 -15.62 -10.21 9.87
N GLN A 257 -15.90 -11.50 9.71
CA GLN A 257 -17.25 -12.02 9.56
C GLN A 257 -17.75 -12.51 10.92
N ALA A 258 -19.03 -12.30 11.21
CA ALA A 258 -19.68 -12.80 12.41
C ALA A 258 -21.11 -13.28 12.09
N THR A 259 -21.65 -14.15 12.94
CA THR A 259 -23.09 -14.41 13.02
C THR A 259 -23.75 -13.49 14.04
N HIS A 260 -25.07 -13.29 13.94
CA HIS A 260 -25.86 -12.55 14.94
C HIS A 260 -27.27 -13.14 15.13
N THR A 261 -27.87 -12.96 16.31
CA THR A 261 -29.24 -13.41 16.63
C THR A 261 -30.30 -12.30 16.51
N GLY A 262 -30.08 -11.36 15.57
CA GLY A 262 -30.98 -10.22 15.32
C GLY A 262 -30.38 -8.84 15.61
N ASP A 263 -29.24 -8.76 16.29
CA ASP A 263 -28.52 -7.51 16.55
C ASP A 263 -27.20 -7.44 15.76
N ALA A 264 -27.15 -6.56 14.76
CA ALA A 264 -25.96 -6.30 13.94
C ALA A 264 -25.30 -4.94 14.24
N ALA A 265 -25.59 -4.32 15.39
CA ALA A 265 -25.03 -3.04 15.78
C ALA A 265 -23.50 -3.10 15.98
N LYS A 266 -22.86 -1.92 15.92
CA LYS A 266 -21.44 -1.75 16.24
C LYS A 266 -21.18 -1.71 17.75
N PRO A 267 -19.97 -2.09 18.23
CA PRO A 267 -19.55 -1.86 19.61
C PRO A 267 -19.65 -0.38 20.01
N ALA A 268 -19.97 -0.12 21.28
CA ALA A 268 -20.14 1.23 21.80
C ALA A 268 -18.80 1.94 22.13
N ALA A 269 -17.75 1.18 22.41
CA ALA A 269 -16.46 1.71 22.82
C ALA A 269 -15.30 0.82 22.36
N PHE A 270 -14.14 1.45 22.16
CA PHE A 270 -12.91 0.80 21.74
C PHE A 270 -11.73 1.32 22.56
N ALA A 271 -10.71 0.47 22.76
CA ALA A 271 -9.45 0.89 23.37
C ALA A 271 -8.26 0.30 22.61
N LEU A 272 -7.33 1.17 22.19
CA LEU A 272 -6.07 0.80 21.56
C LEU A 272 -4.98 0.69 22.62
N ASN A 273 -4.43 -0.52 22.82
CA ASN A 273 -3.40 -0.80 23.83
C ASN A 273 -3.75 -0.25 25.23
N GLY A 274 -5.04 -0.32 25.60
CA GLY A 274 -5.57 0.18 26.88
C GLY A 274 -5.97 1.66 26.89
N THR A 275 -5.71 2.42 25.82
CA THR A 275 -6.14 3.83 25.68
C THR A 275 -7.47 3.91 24.96
N THR A 276 -8.49 4.52 25.57
CA THR A 276 -9.81 4.70 24.96
C THR A 276 -9.71 5.44 23.62
N CYS A 277 -10.41 4.98 22.59
CA CYS A 277 -10.51 5.66 21.31
C CYS A 277 -11.82 6.43 21.20
N SER A 278 -11.81 7.53 20.46
CA SER A 278 -13.03 8.16 19.96
C SER A 278 -13.70 7.27 18.90
N VAL A 279 -15.02 7.28 18.81
CA VAL A 279 -15.79 6.52 17.82
C VAL A 279 -16.37 7.47 16.78
N ALA A 280 -16.24 7.08 15.52
CA ALA A 280 -16.79 7.77 14.37
C ALA A 280 -18.03 7.11 13.79
#